data_AF-A0A660SF34-F1
#
_entry.id   AF-A0A660SF34-F1
#
_cell.length_a   1.000
_cell.length_b   1.000
_cell.length_c   1.000
_cell.angle_alpha   90.00
_cell.angle_beta   90.00
_cell.angle_gamma   90.00
#
_symmetry.space_group_name_H-M   'P 1'
#
loop_
_entity.id
_entity.type
_entity.pdbx_description
1 polymer ?
#
loop_
_entity_poly.entity_id
_entity_poly.type
_entity_poly.pdbx_seq_one_letter_code
_entity_poly.pdbx_strand_id
1 'polypeptide(L)' 'MKVLGIDPGFRKTGYAVIKKIENKILVVEYGLIKTNIKE' A
#
# COMPACT_ATOMS: atom_id res chain seq x y z
N MET A 1 -2.71 9.00 13.23
CA MET A 1 -2.70 9.37 11.79
C MET A 1 -2.62 8.11 10.95
N LYS A 2 -3.38 7.99 9.85
CA LYS A 2 -3.22 6.90 8.87
C LYS A 2 -2.48 7.43 7.64
N VAL A 3 -1.57 6.63 7.09
CA VAL A 3 -0.79 6.97 5.89
C VAL A 3 -0.86 5.80 4.93
N LEU A 4 -1.06 6.09 3.65
CA LEU A 4 -1.03 5.13 2.55
C LEU A 4 0.24 5.38 1.74
N GLY A 5 1.13 4.39 1.69
CA GLY A 5 2.23 4.33 0.75
C GLY A 5 1.81 3.53 -0.49
N ILE A 6 2.11 4.06 -1.68
CA ILE A 6 1.85 3.42 -2.97
C ILE A 6 3.16 3.31 -3.75
N ASP A 7 3.44 2.12 -4.27
CA ASP A 7 4.46 1.84 -5.28
C ASP A 7 3.76 1.50 -6.60
N PRO A 8 3.50 2.49 -7.47
CA PRO A 8 2.68 2.30 -8.66
C PRO A 8 3.46 1.58 -9.77
N GLY A 9 2.84 0.57 -10.37
CA GLY A 9 3.39 -0.13 -11.54
C GLY A 9 2.30 -0.57 -12.51
N PHE A 10 2.64 -0.66 -13.80
CA PHE A 10 1.67 -0.87 -14.87
C PHE A 10 0.81 -2.14 -14.71
N ARG A 11 1.45 -3.27 -14.35
CA ARG A 11 0.76 -4.56 -14.11
C ARG A 11 0.55 -4.87 -12.62
N LYS A 12 1.31 -4.20 -11.75
CA LYS A 12 1.46 -4.54 -10.34
C LYS A 12 1.67 -3.25 -9.57
N THR A 13 0.76 -2.92 -8.67
CA THR A 13 0.86 -1.77 -7.77
C THR A 13 0.93 -2.26 -6.34
N GLY A 14 2.05 -1.99 -5.67
CA GLY A 14 2.24 -2.27 -4.26
C GLY A 14 1.57 -1.20 -3.39
N TYR A 15 1.04 -1.60 -2.23
CA TYR A 15 0.57 -0.65 -1.23
C TYR A 15 0.85 -1.11 0.19
N ALA A 16 0.94 -0.13 1.09
CA ALA A 16 0.93 -0.36 2.52
C ALA A 16 0.17 0.75 3.23
N VAL A 17 -0.73 0.38 4.14
CA VAL A 17 -1.41 1.27 5.07
C VAL A 17 -0.73 1.15 6.42
N ILE A 18 -0.20 2.27 6.91
CA ILE A 18 0.35 2.36 8.27
C ILE A 18 -0.49 3.29 9.13
N LYS A 19 -0.47 3.06 10.45
CA LYS A 19 -1.03 3.95 11.45
C LYS A 19 0.10 4.41 12.37
N LYS A 20 0.32 5.73 12.44
CA LYS A 20 1.18 6.33 13.46
C LYS A 20 0.39 6.48 14.75
N ILE A 21 0.88 5.85 15.82
CA ILE A 21 0.37 5.93 17.18
C ILE A 21 1.55 6.38 18.05
N GLU A 22 1.49 7.60 18.58
CA GLU A 22 2.61 8.24 19.29
C GLU A 22 3.91 8.18 18.47
N ASN A 23 4.96 7.55 19.03
CA ASN A 23 6.27 7.36 18.40
C ASN A 23 6.41 6.00 17.70
N LYS A 24 5.31 5.25 17.53
CA LYS A 24 5.32 3.93 16.87
C LYS A 24 4.62 3.98 15.52
N ILE A 25 5.13 3.18 14.60
CA ILE A 25 4.50 2.91 13.31
C ILE A 25 3.93 1.49 13.37
N LEU A 26 2.62 1.37 13.21
CA LEU A 26 1.92 0.09 13.12
C LEU A 26 1.56 -0.16 11.65
N VAL A 27 1.91 -1.32 11.12
CA VAL A 27 1.40 -1.77 9.81
C VAL A 27 -0.02 -2.27 10.01
N VAL A 28 -0.97 -1.69 9.29
CA VAL A 28 -2.38 -2.07 9.34
C VAL A 28 -2.69 -3.09 8.26
N GLU A 29 -2.22 -2.83 7.04
CA GLU A 29 -2.44 -3.68 5.89
C GLU A 29 -1.33 -3.42 4.87
N TYR A 30 -1.03 -4.42 4.05
CA TYR A 30 -0.18 -4.28 2.88
C TYR A 30 -0.60 -5.29 1.83
N GLY A 31 -0.28 -5.01 0.58
CA GLY A 31 -0.65 -5.90 -0.50
C GLY A 31 -0.07 -5.50 -1.84
N LEU A 32 -0.40 -6.33 -2.82
CA LEU A 32 -0.05 -6.13 -4.22
C LEU A 32 -1.32 -6.25 -5.06
N ILE A 33 -1.70 -5.16 -5.71
CA ILE A 33 -2.80 -5.15 -6.65
C ILE A 33 -2.22 -5.56 -8.01
N LYS A 34 -2.78 -6.62 -8.60
CA LYS A 34 -2.45 -7.03 -9.97
C LYS A 34 -3.51 -6.48 -10.91
N THR A 35 -3.10 -5.69 -11.89
CA THR A 35 -3.99 -5.11 -12.89
C THR A 35 -4.02 -6.03 -14.10
N ASN A 36 -5.22 -6.48 -14.47
CA ASN A 36 -5.40 -7.21 -15.73
C ASN A 36 -5.34 -6.20 -16.88
N ILE A 37 -4.47 -6.48 -17.85
CA ILE A 37 -4.44 -5.75 -19.11
C ILE A 37 -5.44 -6.45 -20.03
N LYS A 38 -6.37 -5.69 -20.61
CA LYS A 38 -7.07 -6.17 -21.80
C LYS A 38 -6.08 -6.04 -22.96
N GLU A 39 -5.71 -7.18 -23.53
CA GLU A 39 -4.97 -7.25 -24.79
C GLU A 39 -5.81 -6.71 -25.95
#